data_AF-A0A6I8RN10-F1
#
_entry.id   AF-A0A6I8RN10-F1
#
_cell.length_a   1.000
_cell.length_b   1.000
_cell.length_c   1.000
_cell.angle_alpha   90.00
_cell.angle_beta   90.00
_cell.angle_gamma   90.00
#
_symmetry.space_group_name_H-M   'P 1'
#
loop_
_entity.id
_entity.type
_entity.pdbx_description
1 polymer ?
#
loop_
_entity_poly.entity_id
_entity_poly.type
_entity_poly.pdbx_seq_one_letter_code
_entity_poly.pdbx_strand_id
1 'polypeptide(L)'
;QPASAKWYDRRDYVFVEFCVEDSKEVKTDFDKNKLTFSCLGGADNVKYLNEVELFQSIDPNLNWLSVDFNNWKDWEDDSDEDMSNFDRFSEMMNNMGGDEDVDLPEVDGADDDSPDSDDEKMPDLE
;
A
#
# COMPACT_ATOMS: atom_id res chain seq x y z
N GLN A 1 -3.41 -26.57 -1.76
CA GLN A 1 -2.09 -26.02 -2.13
C GLN A 1 -1.59 -25.11 -1.02
N PRO A 2 -0.28 -24.88 -0.85
CA PRO A 2 0.18 -23.88 0.09
C PRO A 2 -0.11 -22.46 -0.44
N ALA A 3 -0.48 -21.55 0.46
CA ALA A 3 -0.49 -20.12 0.19
C ALA A 3 0.95 -19.57 0.25
N SER A 4 1.25 -18.53 -0.51
CA SER A 4 2.46 -17.75 -0.27
C SER A 4 2.36 -17.08 1.10
N ALA A 5 3.49 -16.98 1.80
CA ALA A 5 3.53 -16.37 3.12
C ALA A 5 4.72 -15.43 3.28
N LYS A 6 4.52 -14.39 4.08
CA LYS A 6 5.57 -13.49 4.55
C LYS A 6 5.64 -13.58 6.06
N TRP A 7 6.81 -13.35 6.64
CA TRP A 7 6.97 -13.36 8.08
C TRP A 7 8.04 -12.37 8.54
N TYR A 8 7.92 -11.95 9.80
CA TYR A 8 8.91 -11.11 10.46
C TYR A 8 8.82 -11.32 11.98
N ASP A 9 9.93 -11.07 12.67
CA ASP A 9 10.01 -11.18 14.12
C ASP A 9 10.05 -9.81 14.81
N ARG A 10 9.69 -9.83 16.08
CA ARG A 10 9.81 -8.77 17.09
C ARG A 10 10.36 -9.42 18.37
N ARG A 11 10.67 -8.60 19.37
CA ARG A 11 11.30 -9.06 20.63
C ARG A 11 10.59 -10.28 21.24
N ASP A 12 9.25 -10.29 21.24
CA ASP A 12 8.44 -11.29 21.94
C ASP A 12 7.45 -12.03 21.01
N TYR A 13 7.42 -11.72 19.71
CA TYR A 13 6.42 -12.23 18.76
C TYR A 13 7.00 -12.49 17.37
N VAL A 14 6.43 -13.47 16.68
CA VAL A 14 6.65 -13.70 15.25
C VAL A 14 5.32 -13.55 14.54
N PHE A 15 5.32 -12.82 13.44
CA PHE A 15 4.16 -12.57 12.60
C PHE A 15 4.31 -13.39 11.33
N VAL A 16 3.23 -14.07 10.92
CA VAL A 16 3.15 -14.81 9.66
C VAL A 16 1.87 -14.42 8.95
N GLU A 17 2.00 -13.90 7.74
CA GLU A 17 0.89 -13.49 6.87
C GLU A 17 0.77 -14.48 5.71
N PHE A 18 -0.40 -15.10 5.56
CA PHE A 18 -0.73 -15.96 4.41
C PHE A 18 -1.52 -15.14 3.39
N CYS A 19 -0.95 -14.92 2.20
CA CYS A 19 -1.59 -14.12 1.15
C CYS A 19 -2.64 -14.96 0.42
N VAL A 20 -3.89 -14.91 0.86
CA VAL A 20 -5.04 -15.56 0.20
C VAL A 20 -6.16 -14.53 0.01
N GLU A 21 -6.48 -14.23 -1.24
CA GLU A 21 -7.60 -13.34 -1.60
C GLU A 21 -8.95 -13.99 -1.32
N ASP A 22 -9.93 -13.17 -0.92
CA ASP A 22 -11.31 -13.58 -0.58
C ASP A 22 -11.39 -14.81 0.33
N SER A 23 -10.54 -14.84 1.35
CA SER A 23 -10.42 -16.02 2.22
C SER A 23 -11.72 -16.29 3.02
N LYS A 24 -12.10 -17.57 3.09
CA LYS A 24 -13.27 -18.08 3.82
C LYS A 24 -12.88 -19.31 4.62
N GLU A 25 -13.65 -19.60 5.66
CA GLU A 25 -13.43 -20.76 6.54
C GLU A 25 -11.99 -20.86 7.08
N VAL A 26 -11.40 -19.72 7.43
CA VAL A 26 -10.04 -19.64 7.96
C VAL A 26 -9.95 -20.43 9.25
N LYS A 27 -8.97 -21.33 9.31
CA LYS A 27 -8.64 -22.15 10.48
C LYS A 27 -7.15 -22.10 10.71
N THR A 28 -6.79 -21.82 11.95
CA THR A 28 -5.40 -21.83 12.40
C THR A 28 -5.30 -22.72 13.63
N ASP A 29 -4.37 -23.66 13.59
CA ASP A 29 -4.03 -24.56 14.69
C ASP A 29 -2.58 -24.31 15.10
N PHE A 30 -2.37 -24.17 16.40
CA PHE A 30 -1.05 -23.95 16.99
C PHE A 30 -0.71 -25.13 17.89
N ASP A 31 0.37 -25.79 17.57
CA ASP A 31 1.12 -26.64 18.48
C ASP A 31 2.38 -25.89 18.93
N LYS A 32 3.04 -26.37 19.99
CA LYS A 32 4.27 -25.77 20.51
C LYS A 32 5.30 -25.55 19.40
N ASN A 33 5.43 -26.48 18.47
CA ASN A 33 6.47 -26.44 17.44
C ASN A 33 5.89 -26.43 16.01
N LYS A 34 4.57 -26.26 15.84
CA LYS A 34 3.94 -26.32 14.53
C LYS A 34 2.81 -25.31 14.42
N LEU A 35 2.76 -24.60 13.31
CA LEU A 35 1.63 -23.78 12.89
C LEU A 35 0.98 -24.45 11.69
N THR A 36 -0.32 -24.71 11.76
CA THR A 36 -1.12 -25.17 10.62
C THR A 36 -2.16 -24.11 10.27
N PHE A 37 -2.12 -23.62 9.05
CA PHE A 37 -3.10 -22.69 8.49
C PHE A 37 -3.87 -23.37 7.36
N SER A 38 -5.18 -23.16 7.30
CA SER A 38 -6.01 -23.59 6.17
C SER A 38 -7.19 -22.66 5.94
N CYS A 39 -7.61 -22.52 4.68
CA CYS A 39 -8.80 -21.77 4.30
C CYS A 39 -9.26 -22.16 2.89
N LEU A 40 -10.41 -21.61 2.49
CA LEU A 40 -10.83 -21.51 1.09
C LEU A 40 -10.47 -20.11 0.58
N GLY A 41 -10.05 -19.97 -0.67
CA GLY A 41 -9.72 -18.68 -1.29
C GLY A 41 -10.36 -18.49 -2.66
N GLY A 42 -10.63 -17.23 -3.01
CA GLY A 42 -11.22 -16.82 -4.28
C GLY A 42 -12.67 -17.29 -4.50
N ALA A 43 -13.24 -16.92 -5.64
CA ALA A 43 -14.60 -17.33 -6.04
C ALA A 43 -14.74 -18.85 -6.21
N ASP A 44 -13.67 -19.52 -6.64
CA ASP A 44 -13.64 -20.96 -6.90
C ASP A 44 -13.45 -21.82 -5.64
N ASN A 45 -13.34 -21.19 -4.46
CA ASN A 45 -13.11 -21.85 -3.17
C ASN A 45 -11.89 -22.79 -3.19
N VAL A 46 -10.78 -22.30 -3.73
CA VAL A 46 -9.53 -23.05 -3.80
C VAL A 46 -9.05 -23.34 -2.39
N LYS A 47 -8.68 -24.61 -2.13
CA LYS A 47 -8.24 -25.05 -0.79
C LYS A 47 -6.77 -24.71 -0.54
N TYR A 48 -6.53 -23.92 0.50
CA TYR A 48 -5.19 -23.60 0.98
C TYR A 48 -4.87 -24.37 2.27
N LEU A 49 -3.65 -24.89 2.35
CA LEU A 49 -3.12 -25.58 3.52
C LEU A 49 -1.61 -25.31 3.61
N ASN A 50 -1.18 -24.72 4.72
CA ASN A 50 0.21 -24.51 5.07
C ASN A 50 0.48 -25.19 6.41
N GLU A 51 1.50 -26.02 6.46
CA GLU A 51 2.06 -26.56 7.69
C GLU A 51 3.48 -26.03 7.83
N VAL A 52 3.75 -25.36 8.95
CA VAL A 52 5.02 -24.70 9.23
C VAL A 52 5.59 -25.28 10.52
N GLU A 53 6.73 -25.97 10.41
CA GLU A 53 7.52 -26.34 11.57
C GLU A 53 8.27 -25.10 12.09
N LEU A 54 8.07 -24.81 13.38
CA LEU A 54 8.64 -23.62 14.02
C LEU A 54 10.06 -23.91 14.49
N PHE A 55 10.94 -22.93 14.32
CA PHE A 55 12.33 -23.03 14.76
C PHE A 55 12.47 -23.13 16.29
N GLN A 56 11.58 -22.44 17.01
CA GLN A 56 11.54 -22.46 18.47
C GLN A 56 10.10 -22.65 18.94
N SER A 57 9.94 -23.20 20.14
CA SER A 57 8.62 -23.45 20.70
C SER A 57 7.89 -22.16 21.04
N ILE A 58 6.62 -22.07 20.67
CA ILE A 58 5.71 -20.98 21.07
C ILE A 58 4.80 -21.42 22.22
N ASP A 59 4.09 -20.47 22.82
CA ASP A 59 2.93 -20.76 23.67
C ASP A 59 1.65 -20.78 22.82
N PRO A 60 1.03 -21.96 22.60
CA PRO A 60 -0.17 -22.07 21.77
C PRO A 60 -1.39 -21.32 22.32
N ASN A 61 -1.40 -21.00 23.63
CA ASN A 61 -2.52 -20.32 24.29
C ASN A 61 -2.43 -18.80 24.20
N LEU A 62 -1.29 -18.25 23.78
CA LEU A 62 -1.08 -16.82 23.49
C LEU A 62 -1.35 -16.54 22.00
N ASN A 63 -2.37 -17.18 21.44
CA ASN A 63 -2.81 -17.04 20.06
C ASN A 63 -3.74 -15.83 19.92
N TRP A 64 -3.20 -14.62 20.08
CA TRP A 64 -3.92 -13.36 19.83
C TRP A 64 -4.18 -13.13 18.32
N LEU A 65 -4.72 -14.13 17.62
CA LEU A 65 -5.23 -13.96 16.27
C LEU A 65 -6.64 -13.37 16.36
N SER A 66 -6.71 -12.05 16.50
CA SER A 66 -7.87 -11.29 16.04
C SER A 66 -7.38 -10.18 15.11
N VAL A 67 -7.63 -10.34 13.81
CA VAL A 67 -7.63 -9.20 12.90
C VAL A 67 -8.92 -8.44 13.17
N ASP A 68 -8.81 -7.32 13.88
CA ASP A 68 -9.92 -6.39 14.02
C ASP A 68 -9.91 -5.42 12.83
N PHE A 69 -10.74 -5.70 11.83
CA PHE A 69 -10.90 -4.81 10.67
C PHE A 69 -11.50 -3.44 11.04
N ASN A 70 -12.12 -3.29 12.23
CA ASN A 70 -12.55 -1.97 12.70
C ASN A 70 -11.40 -1.15 13.29
N ASN A 71 -10.28 -1.80 13.63
CA ASN A 71 -9.10 -1.18 14.25
C ASN A 71 -7.84 -1.33 13.38
N TRP A 72 -8.02 -1.74 12.12
CA TRP A 72 -6.97 -1.77 11.12
C TRP A 72 -6.58 -0.32 10.81
N LYS A 73 -5.38 0.08 11.23
CA LYS A 73 -4.80 1.36 10.84
C LYS A 73 -4.08 1.15 9.52
N ASP A 74 -4.57 1.78 8.46
CA ASP A 74 -3.88 1.78 7.18
C ASP A 74 -2.55 2.54 7.33
N TRP A 75 -1.46 1.96 6.85
CA TRP A 75 -0.13 2.60 6.96
C TRP A 75 0.02 3.76 5.96
N GLU A 76 -0.94 3.94 5.04
CA GLU A 76 -1.03 5.09 4.13
C GLU A 76 -1.60 6.35 4.81
N ASP A 77 -2.15 6.23 6.03
CA ASP A 77 -2.75 7.34 6.79
C ASP A 77 -1.75 8.07 7.72
N ASP A 78 -0.44 7.81 7.58
CA ASP A 78 0.61 8.66 8.18
C ASP A 78 1.00 9.83 7.24
N SER A 79 0.20 10.12 6.21
CA SER A 79 0.27 11.35 5.42
C SER A 79 -0.70 12.42 5.94
N ASP A 80 -0.61 12.73 7.23
CA ASP A 80 -1.31 13.84 7.90
C ASP A 80 -0.73 15.23 7.50
N GLU A 81 -0.20 15.37 6.29
CA GLU A 81 0.13 16.65 5.68
C GLU A 81 -0.33 16.65 4.21
N ASP A 82 -1.42 17.39 3.99
CA ASP A 82 -1.63 18.27 2.84
C ASP A 82 -2.84 18.01 1.92
N MET A 83 -4.03 17.72 2.49
CA MET A 83 -5.30 18.04 1.81
C MET A 83 -5.64 19.54 1.80
N SER A 84 -4.75 20.41 2.29
CA SER A 84 -4.93 21.87 2.28
C SER A 84 -4.34 22.56 1.05
N ASN A 85 -3.50 21.87 0.28
CA ASN A 85 -2.77 22.48 -0.83
C ASN A 85 -3.66 22.78 -2.04
N PHE A 86 -4.71 21.97 -2.27
CA PHE A 86 -5.67 22.23 -3.35
C PHE A 86 -6.55 23.45 -3.05
N ASP A 87 -7.01 23.61 -1.81
CA ASP A 87 -7.82 24.77 -1.41
C ASP A 87 -7.01 26.06 -1.48
N ARG A 88 -5.75 26.03 -1.03
CA ARG A 88 -4.84 27.20 -1.11
C ARG A 88 -4.42 27.54 -2.55
N PHE A 89 -4.22 26.54 -3.40
CA PHE A 89 -3.94 26.74 -4.83
C PHE A 89 -5.18 27.26 -5.57
N SER A 90 -6.36 26.75 -5.23
CA SER A 90 -7.64 27.22 -5.78
C SER A 90 -7.92 28.67 -5.36
N GLU A 91 -7.59 29.05 -4.13
CA GLU A 91 -7.70 30.42 -3.64
C GLU A 91 -6.73 31.36 -4.37
N MET A 92 -5.48 30.93 -4.63
CA MET A 92 -4.53 31.69 -5.46
C MET A 92 -5.01 31.88 -6.91
N MET A 93 -5.58 30.85 -7.55
CA MET A 93 -6.14 30.93 -8.90
C MET A 93 -7.38 31.83 -8.97
N ASN A 94 -8.24 31.78 -7.95
CA ASN A 94 -9.44 32.61 -7.86
C ASN A 94 -9.11 34.09 -7.61
N ASN A 95 -8.02 34.39 -6.90
CA ASN A 95 -7.57 35.75 -6.66
C ASN A 95 -6.74 36.35 -7.80
N MET A 96 -6.30 35.55 -8.78
CA MET A 96 -5.49 36.01 -9.92
C MET A 96 -6.30 36.17 -11.22
N GLY A 97 -7.62 35.95 -11.18
CA GLY A 97 -8.49 35.87 -12.35
C GLY A 97 -9.61 36.92 -12.42
N GLY A 98 -9.41 38.12 -11.88
CA GLY A 98 -10.44 39.16 -11.83
C GLY A 98 -9.93 40.58 -12.06
N ASP A 99 -10.06 41.03 -13.31
CA ASP A 99 -10.34 42.38 -13.78
C ASP A 99 -9.45 43.56 -13.34
N GLU A 100 -8.54 43.98 -14.23
CA GLU A 100 -8.28 45.41 -14.46
C GLU A 100 -7.84 45.67 -15.90
N ASP A 101 -8.54 46.60 -16.54
CA ASP A 101 -8.33 47.11 -17.89
C ASP A 101 -6.86 47.49 -18.13
N VAL A 102 -6.15 46.69 -18.92
CA VAL A 102 -4.87 47.08 -19.50
C VAL A 102 -4.98 47.01 -21.02
N ASP A 103 -5.03 48.18 -21.65
CA ASP A 103 -4.84 48.36 -23.09
C ASP A 103 -3.60 47.56 -23.53
N LEU A 104 -3.84 46.47 -24.27
CA LEU A 104 -2.83 45.63 -24.89
C LEU A 104 -1.97 46.49 -25.84
N PRO A 105 -0.66 46.66 -25.63
CA PRO A 105 0.22 46.96 -26.75
C PRO A 105 0.35 45.68 -27.59
N GLU A 106 0.00 45.76 -28.86
CA GLU A 106 0.35 44.73 -29.85
C GLU A 106 1.88 44.56 -29.85
N VAL A 107 2.37 43.51 -29.20
CA VAL A 107 3.78 43.10 -29.26
C VAL A 107 3.87 41.89 -30.17
N ASP A 108 4.41 42.19 -31.34
CA ASP A 108 4.76 41.29 -32.43
C ASP A 108 5.82 40.26 -32.00
N GLY A 109 5.62 39.01 -32.42
CA GLY A 109 6.62 37.95 -32.64
C GLY A 109 7.64 37.61 -31.54
N ALA A 110 7.53 36.39 -31.00
CA ALA A 110 8.70 35.57 -30.68
C ALA A 110 8.30 34.08 -30.65
N ASP A 111 8.81 33.32 -31.63
CA ASP A 111 8.89 31.86 -31.61
C ASP A 111 9.63 31.41 -30.34
N ASP A 112 8.96 30.64 -29.48
CA ASP A 112 9.59 29.95 -28.35
C ASP A 112 9.55 28.44 -28.64
N ASP A 113 10.47 28.00 -29.50
CA ASP A 113 10.87 26.60 -29.63
C ASP A 113 11.58 26.18 -28.32
N SER A 114 10.80 25.80 -27.31
CA SER A 114 11.34 25.10 -26.15
C SER A 114 11.61 23.63 -26.57
N PRO A 115 12.85 23.13 -26.48
CA PRO A 115 13.14 21.72 -26.77
C PRO A 115 12.53 20.83 -25.68
N ASP A 116 11.72 19.86 -26.09
CA ASP A 116 11.14 18.81 -25.22
C ASP A 116 12.29 18.09 -24.48
N SER A 117 12.32 18.26 -23.15
CA SER A 117 13.40 17.75 -22.28
C SER A 117 13.25 16.26 -21.94
N ASP A 118 12.54 15.48 -22.75
CA ASP A 118 12.31 14.04 -22.55
C ASP A 118 13.10 13.13 -23.51
N ASP A 119 13.84 13.71 -24.47
CA ASP A 119 14.58 12.93 -25.49
C ASP A 119 16.04 12.57 -25.10
N GLU A 120 16.33 12.50 -23.78
CA GLU A 120 17.58 11.89 -23.31
C GLU A 120 17.46 10.37 -23.24
N LYS A 121 18.00 9.72 -24.27
CA LYS A 121 18.13 8.26 -24.39
C LYS A 121 18.91 7.67 -23.21
N MET A 122 18.27 6.79 -22.44
CA MET A 122 18.87 6.10 -21.29
C MET A 122 20.17 5.35 -21.68
N PRO A 123 21.22 5.39 -20.84
CA PRO A 123 22.45 4.64 -21.09
C PRO A 123 22.22 3.13 -20.90
N ASP A 124 22.79 2.32 -21.80
CA ASP A 124 22.77 0.87 -21.68
C ASP A 124 23.62 0.42 -20.48
N LEU A 125 23.06 -0.47 -19.64
CA LEU A 125 23.74 -1.09 -18.50
C LEU A 125 24.76 -2.13 -18.97
N GLU A 126 26.02 -1.96 -18.57
CA GLU A 126 27.06 -3.00 -18.63
C GLU A 126 26.87 -4.11 -17.59
#